data_AF-A0A924RTZ9-F1
#
_entry.id   AF-A0A924RTZ9-F1
#
_cell.length_a   1.000
_cell.length_b   1.000
_cell.length_c   1.000
_cell.angle_alpha   90.00
_cell.angle_beta   90.00
_cell.angle_gamma   90.00
#
_symmetry.space_group_name_H-M   'P 1'
#
loop_
_entity.id
_entity.type
_entity.pdbx_description
1 polymer ?
#
loop_
_entity_poly.entity_id
_entity_poly.type
_entity_poly.pdbx_seq_one_letter_code
_entity_poly.pdbx_strand_id
1 'polypeptide(L)'
;MLNSNNYPAAIPNEMPVDNLPLIPTKKEASKILQLTNNSHYKTLTKISNYNHLSVSYNAYKEETTTTKSANLIAERKIKEYPLQQRFIYNLNQLQHKPTEIIETFLFEKNSDKTALLLANFNVGDFSNNHWLNTPGPIYTTQTKNNDNAGKLLASSNIAGDEMDVSIIFKQPFTQQEVDAILLAVSLNDGDGFCADGNKYWNKTSIPEWWTKSEARIDFIIEAYKTELFTPISSHCTSKTQKQRPVPKNYKLWLDFYRYEMKKYLEWYILKLDNTVVELPELTFDWCLKEKLDKILNTKFLSSVN
;
A
#
# COMPACT_ATOMS: atom_id res chain seq x y z
N MET A 1 12.60 -12.77 -24.60
CA MET A 1 13.15 -11.39 -24.68
C MET A 1 11.96 -10.47 -24.82
N LEU A 2 11.47 -9.92 -23.70
CA LEU A 2 10.36 -8.97 -23.70
C LEU A 2 10.94 -7.58 -23.98
N ASN A 3 10.29 -6.86 -24.89
CA ASN A 3 10.76 -5.63 -25.50
C ASN A 3 10.50 -4.44 -24.55
N SER A 4 11.55 -3.82 -24.00
CA SER A 4 11.50 -2.83 -22.91
C SER A 4 11.10 -1.40 -23.31
N ASN A 5 10.46 -1.20 -24.46
CA ASN A 5 10.38 0.13 -25.10
C ASN A 5 8.98 0.75 -25.25
N ASN A 6 7.96 0.32 -24.50
CA ASN A 6 6.63 0.95 -24.53
C ASN A 6 6.23 1.49 -23.16
N TYR A 7 6.86 2.59 -22.72
CA TYR A 7 6.35 3.40 -21.62
C TYR A 7 5.67 4.67 -22.19
N PRO A 8 4.45 5.03 -21.75
CA PRO A 8 3.76 6.23 -22.23
C PRO A 8 4.48 7.50 -21.74
N ALA A 9 4.61 8.48 -22.63
CA ALA A 9 5.31 9.74 -22.42
C ALA A 9 4.63 10.67 -21.38
N ALA A 10 5.45 11.43 -20.65
CA ALA A 10 5.05 12.40 -19.63
C ALA A 10 4.39 13.67 -20.21
N ILE A 11 3.49 14.27 -19.42
CA ILE A 11 2.75 15.52 -19.71
C ILE A 11 3.55 16.73 -19.16
N PRO A 12 3.64 17.88 -19.85
CA PRO A 12 4.34 19.06 -19.34
C PRO A 12 3.40 20.12 -18.75
N ASN A 13 3.75 20.70 -17.59
CA ASN A 13 4.09 22.13 -17.43
C ASN A 13 4.18 22.59 -15.96
N GLU A 14 5.11 23.51 -15.74
CA GLU A 14 5.53 24.15 -14.48
C GLU A 14 4.48 25.11 -13.89
N MET A 15 4.44 25.22 -12.55
CA MET A 15 3.78 26.29 -11.80
C MET A 15 4.78 26.98 -10.86
N PRO A 16 4.62 28.29 -10.56
CA PRO A 16 5.55 29.06 -9.76
C PRO A 16 5.43 28.76 -8.26
N VAL A 17 6.58 28.70 -7.59
CA VAL A 17 6.74 28.36 -6.17
C VAL A 17 7.03 29.65 -5.39
N ASP A 18 6.01 30.23 -4.75
CA ASP A 18 6.21 31.24 -3.71
C ASP A 18 5.15 31.03 -2.60
N ASN A 19 5.62 30.99 -1.34
CA ASN A 19 4.91 30.70 -0.08
C ASN A 19 4.88 29.22 0.38
N LEU A 20 6.06 28.64 0.64
CA LEU A 20 6.16 27.44 1.49
C LEU A 20 6.54 27.83 2.94
N PRO A 21 5.92 27.24 3.98
CA PRO A 21 6.28 27.48 5.37
C PRO A 21 7.70 26.95 5.67
N LEU A 22 8.35 27.57 6.66
CA LEU A 22 9.69 27.20 7.14
C LEU A 22 9.73 25.72 7.57
N ILE A 23 10.48 24.92 6.83
CA ILE A 23 10.72 23.49 7.10
C ILE A 23 11.75 23.39 8.23
N PRO A 24 11.48 22.61 9.32
CA PRO A 24 12.44 22.41 10.39
C PRO A 24 13.73 21.74 9.86
N THR A 25 14.87 22.08 10.45
CA THR A 25 16.16 21.56 9.98
C THR A 25 16.29 20.06 10.26
N LYS A 26 17.10 19.34 9.46
CA LYS A 26 17.38 17.89 9.65
C LYS A 26 17.80 17.54 11.09
N LYS A 27 18.49 18.46 11.77
CA LYS A 27 18.91 18.31 13.18
C LYS A 27 17.75 18.41 14.17
N GLU A 28 16.77 19.27 13.90
CA GLU A 28 15.58 19.45 14.74
C GLU A 28 14.61 18.28 14.56
N ALA A 29 14.38 17.84 13.31
CA ALA A 29 13.58 16.65 13.01
C ALA A 29 14.15 15.39 13.69
N SER A 30 15.47 15.17 13.61
CA SER A 30 16.14 14.02 14.22
C SER A 30 16.07 14.02 15.75
N LYS A 31 16.18 15.19 16.40
CA LYS A 31 16.07 15.32 17.87
C LYS A 31 14.66 15.05 18.38
N ILE A 32 13.64 15.48 17.63
CA ILE A 32 12.22 15.22 17.96
C ILE A 32 11.89 13.73 17.76
N LEU A 33 12.40 13.11 16.69
CA LEU A 33 12.23 11.68 16.41
C LEU A 33 12.86 10.79 17.50
N GLN A 34 14.02 11.17 18.04
CA GLN A 34 14.65 10.45 19.17
C GLN A 34 13.78 10.51 20.44
N LEU A 35 13.08 11.62 20.67
CA LEU A 35 12.19 11.78 21.83
C LEU A 35 10.90 10.95 21.68
N THR A 36 10.33 10.87 20.48
CA THR A 36 9.16 10.02 20.20
C THR A 36 9.53 8.53 20.17
N ASN A 37 10.70 8.17 19.64
CA ASN A 37 11.19 6.79 19.59
C ASN A 37 11.49 6.21 20.97
N ASN A 38 11.98 7.00 21.94
CA ASN A 38 12.19 6.52 23.31
C ASN A 38 10.90 6.16 24.07
N SER A 39 9.78 6.80 23.71
CA SER A 39 8.44 6.47 24.21
C SER A 39 7.85 5.25 23.50
N HIS A 40 8.01 5.16 22.18
CA HIS A 40 7.45 4.08 21.35
C HIS A 40 8.25 2.76 21.42
N TYR A 41 9.58 2.79 21.53
CA TYR A 41 10.40 1.57 21.60
C TYR A 41 10.07 0.72 22.83
N LYS A 42 9.78 1.33 23.98
CA LYS A 42 9.33 0.61 25.19
C LYS A 42 8.02 -0.16 24.98
N THR A 43 7.17 0.30 24.07
CA THR A 43 5.90 -0.36 23.70
C THR A 43 6.14 -1.49 22.70
N LEU A 44 7.01 -1.29 21.70
CA LEU A 44 7.33 -2.31 20.71
C LEU A 44 8.14 -3.50 21.28
N THR A 45 9.04 -3.26 22.25
CA THR A 45 9.74 -4.38 22.93
C THR A 45 8.76 -5.27 23.72
N LYS A 46 7.70 -4.68 24.30
CA LYS A 46 6.62 -5.44 24.97
C LYS A 46 5.77 -6.26 24.00
N ILE A 47 5.53 -5.77 22.78
CA ILE A 47 4.71 -6.45 21.77
C ILE A 47 5.45 -7.63 21.13
N SER A 48 6.78 -7.54 20.95
CA SER A 48 7.58 -8.66 20.40
C SER A 48 7.53 -9.93 21.29
N ASN A 49 7.21 -9.78 22.58
CA ASN A 49 7.10 -10.88 23.53
C ASN A 49 5.70 -11.55 23.57
N TYR A 50 4.70 -11.04 22.83
CA TYR A 50 3.32 -11.54 22.86
C TYR A 50 2.93 -12.45 21.69
N ASN A 51 3.80 -12.67 20.70
CA ASN A 51 3.49 -13.45 19.50
C ASN A 51 3.65 -14.99 19.63
N HIS A 52 3.54 -15.54 20.84
CA HIS A 52 3.67 -16.99 21.10
C HIS A 52 2.42 -17.68 21.66
N LEU A 53 1.22 -17.22 21.31
CA LEU A 53 -0.02 -17.95 21.62
C LEU A 53 -0.85 -18.22 20.37
N SER A 54 -0.71 -19.44 19.85
CA SER A 54 -1.67 -20.11 18.99
C SER A 54 -2.97 -20.33 19.75
N VAL A 55 -4.11 -19.84 19.22
CA VAL A 55 -5.43 -20.25 19.70
C VAL A 55 -6.25 -20.78 18.52
N SER A 56 -6.71 -22.00 18.71
CA SER A 56 -7.59 -22.78 17.84
C SER A 56 -8.96 -22.12 17.69
N TYR A 57 -9.47 -22.09 16.46
CA TYR A 57 -10.82 -21.62 16.16
C TYR A 57 -11.76 -22.82 16.05
N ASN A 58 -12.58 -23.05 17.06
CA ASN A 58 -13.76 -23.90 16.98
C ASN A 58 -14.85 -23.36 17.92
N ALA A 59 -16.10 -23.51 17.44
CA ALA A 59 -17.37 -23.17 18.08
C ALA A 59 -17.81 -21.70 17.98
N TYR A 60 -18.69 -21.42 17.01
CA TYR A 60 -19.98 -20.80 17.29
C TYR A 60 -20.96 -21.17 16.16
N LYS A 61 -21.91 -22.04 16.50
CA LYS A 61 -23.12 -22.35 15.75
C LYS A 61 -24.27 -22.06 16.72
N GLU A 62 -25.35 -21.51 16.16
CA GLU A 62 -26.65 -21.18 16.78
C GLU A 62 -26.84 -19.73 17.24
N GLU A 63 -27.34 -18.91 16.30
CA GLU A 63 -28.49 -18.03 16.52
C GLU A 63 -28.96 -17.48 15.17
N THR A 64 -30.08 -17.99 14.63
CA THR A 64 -30.71 -17.45 13.43
C THR A 64 -32.21 -17.33 13.63
N THR A 65 -32.71 -16.09 13.76
CA THR A 65 -34.02 -15.67 13.22
C THR A 65 -34.27 -14.15 13.22
N THR A 66 -33.36 -13.31 13.72
CA THR A 66 -33.54 -11.83 13.75
C THR A 66 -32.79 -11.06 12.65
N THR A 67 -31.88 -11.69 11.90
CA THR A 67 -31.05 -10.99 10.88
C THR A 67 -31.78 -10.75 9.55
N LYS A 68 -32.82 -11.55 9.26
CA LYS A 68 -33.52 -11.48 7.96
C LYS A 68 -34.37 -10.22 7.82
N SER A 69 -35.01 -9.78 8.90
CA SER A 69 -35.83 -8.55 8.93
C SER A 69 -34.98 -7.29 8.92
N ALA A 70 -33.82 -7.28 9.59
CA ALA A 70 -32.86 -6.17 9.55
C ALA A 70 -32.28 -5.97 8.13
N ASN A 71 -31.92 -7.08 7.45
CA ASN A 71 -31.43 -7.02 6.08
C ASN A 71 -32.52 -6.57 5.08
N LEU A 72 -33.76 -7.03 5.23
CA LEU A 72 -34.88 -6.58 4.38
C LEU A 72 -35.24 -5.10 4.57
N ILE A 73 -35.12 -4.56 5.79
CA ILE A 73 -35.33 -3.14 6.06
C ILE A 73 -34.18 -2.30 5.50
N ALA A 74 -32.94 -2.78 5.60
CA ALA A 74 -31.79 -2.14 4.96
C ALA A 74 -31.93 -2.14 3.42
N GLU A 75 -32.30 -3.26 2.81
CA GLU A 75 -32.50 -3.38 1.36
C GLU A 75 -33.65 -2.50 0.83
N ARG A 76 -34.76 -2.39 1.57
CA ARG A 76 -35.86 -1.47 1.20
C ARG A 76 -35.43 -0.01 1.28
N LYS A 77 -34.69 0.38 2.32
CA LYS A 77 -34.16 1.75 2.44
C LYS A 77 -33.14 2.06 1.32
N ILE A 78 -32.29 1.10 0.95
CA ILE A 78 -31.29 1.25 -0.12
C ILE A 78 -31.91 1.58 -1.49
N LYS A 79 -33.16 1.14 -1.78
CA LYS A 79 -33.85 1.47 -3.04
C LYS A 79 -34.30 2.92 -3.15
N GLU A 80 -34.37 3.67 -2.05
CA GLU A 80 -34.92 5.03 -2.02
C GLU A 80 -33.86 6.14 -1.94
N TYR A 81 -32.57 5.81 -1.89
CA TYR A 81 -31.49 6.79 -1.81
C TYR A 81 -30.96 7.21 -3.19
N PRO A 82 -30.62 8.51 -3.40
CA PRO A 82 -29.86 8.93 -4.57
C PRO A 82 -28.55 8.14 -4.69
N LEU A 83 -28.07 7.89 -5.91
CA LEU A 83 -26.87 7.08 -6.18
C LEU A 83 -25.65 7.48 -5.32
N GLN A 84 -25.42 8.78 -5.12
CA GLN A 84 -24.33 9.28 -4.27
C GLN A 84 -24.49 8.85 -2.80
N GLN A 85 -25.71 8.90 -2.24
CA GLN A 85 -25.94 8.53 -0.84
C GLN A 85 -25.88 7.01 -0.64
N ARG A 86 -26.35 6.23 -1.62
CA ARG A 86 -26.18 4.77 -1.63
C ARG A 86 -24.71 4.37 -1.73
N PHE A 87 -23.94 5.06 -2.56
CA PHE A 87 -22.51 4.84 -2.70
C PHE A 87 -21.76 5.21 -1.41
N ILE A 88 -22.02 6.38 -0.82
CA ILE A 88 -21.46 6.80 0.48
C ILE A 88 -21.84 5.81 1.59
N TYR A 89 -23.08 5.33 1.60
CA TYR A 89 -23.52 4.31 2.55
C TYR A 89 -22.72 3.01 2.39
N ASN A 90 -22.56 2.52 1.15
CA ASN A 90 -21.76 1.32 0.87
C ASN A 90 -20.28 1.51 1.23
N LEU A 91 -19.71 2.70 0.99
CA LEU A 91 -18.36 3.04 1.43
C LEU A 91 -18.23 3.05 2.94
N ASN A 92 -19.23 3.57 3.66
CA ASN A 92 -19.24 3.60 5.12
C ASN A 92 -19.39 2.21 5.75
N GLN A 93 -19.90 1.23 5.01
CA GLN A 93 -19.94 -0.18 5.41
C GLN A 93 -18.65 -0.94 5.10
N LEU A 94 -17.66 -0.31 4.48
CA LEU A 94 -16.34 -0.91 4.34
C LEU A 94 -15.71 -1.02 5.73
N GLN A 95 -15.49 -2.26 6.18
CA GLN A 95 -14.61 -2.58 7.31
C GLN A 95 -13.15 -2.15 7.07
N HIS A 96 -12.84 -1.62 5.89
CA HIS A 96 -11.50 -1.31 5.39
C HIS A 96 -11.38 0.12 4.85
N LYS A 97 -12.04 1.10 5.47
CA LYS A 97 -11.69 2.51 5.23
C LYS A 97 -10.41 2.85 6.00
N PRO A 98 -9.51 3.69 5.45
CA PRO A 98 -8.44 4.26 6.24
C PRO A 98 -8.99 4.91 7.51
N THR A 99 -8.28 4.79 8.62
CA THR A 99 -8.70 5.45 9.86
C THR A 99 -8.70 6.97 9.66
N GLU A 100 -9.47 7.69 10.48
CA GLU A 100 -9.55 9.17 10.41
C GLU A 100 -8.15 9.82 10.49
N ILE A 101 -7.27 9.28 11.33
CA ILE A 101 -5.87 9.71 11.44
C ILE A 101 -5.13 9.61 10.11
N ILE A 102 -5.46 8.59 9.30
CA ILE A 102 -4.86 8.38 8.00
C ILE A 102 -5.47 9.30 6.98
N GLU A 103 -6.78 9.57 7.01
CA GLU A 103 -7.36 10.58 6.14
C GLU A 103 -6.70 11.96 6.37
N THR A 104 -6.50 12.33 7.64
CA THR A 104 -5.75 13.54 8.01
C THR A 104 -4.31 13.48 7.49
N PHE A 105 -3.61 12.36 7.65
CA PHE A 105 -2.25 12.22 7.14
C PHE A 105 -2.17 12.30 5.61
N LEU A 106 -3.10 11.66 4.91
CA LEU A 106 -3.11 11.55 3.45
C LEU A 106 -3.61 12.83 2.79
N PHE A 107 -4.50 13.61 3.41
CA PHE A 107 -5.17 14.74 2.75
C PHE A 107 -5.06 16.10 3.46
N GLU A 108 -4.82 16.14 4.77
CA GLU A 108 -4.71 17.41 5.49
C GLU A 108 -3.25 17.90 5.55
N LYS A 109 -2.95 18.94 4.77
CA LYS A 109 -1.62 19.55 4.68
C LYS A 109 -1.10 20.22 5.96
N ASN A 110 -1.93 20.41 7.00
CA ASN A 110 -1.70 21.42 8.03
C ASN A 110 -1.73 20.91 9.49
N SER A 111 -1.57 19.62 9.75
CA SER A 111 -1.30 19.20 11.13
C SER A 111 0.21 19.23 11.40
N ASP A 112 0.63 19.71 12.58
CA ASP A 112 2.04 19.71 13.01
C ASP A 112 2.66 18.30 12.92
N LYS A 113 1.83 17.27 13.10
CA LYS A 113 2.21 15.86 12.91
C LYS A 113 2.48 15.55 11.45
N THR A 114 1.61 15.96 10.52
CA THR A 114 1.81 15.74 9.07
C THR A 114 3.07 16.46 8.59
N ALA A 115 3.34 17.69 9.06
CA ALA A 115 4.54 18.45 8.68
C ALA A 115 5.85 17.76 9.11
N LEU A 116 5.91 17.22 10.33
CA LEU A 116 7.08 16.50 10.82
C LEU A 116 7.29 15.17 10.07
N LEU A 117 6.20 14.55 9.63
CA LEU A 117 6.22 13.33 8.85
C LEU A 117 6.68 13.58 7.41
N LEU A 118 6.14 14.61 6.77
CA LEU A 118 6.52 15.05 5.42
C LEU A 118 7.97 15.53 5.36
N ALA A 119 8.56 16.01 6.46
CA ALA A 119 9.97 16.41 6.50
C ALA A 119 10.95 15.27 6.20
N ASN A 120 10.53 14.00 6.33
CA ASN A 120 11.33 12.83 5.97
C ASN A 120 11.09 12.36 4.53
N PHE A 121 10.10 12.93 3.83
CA PHE A 121 9.84 12.62 2.42
C PHE A 121 10.46 13.70 1.53
N ASN A 122 10.89 13.30 0.34
CA ASN A 122 11.32 14.26 -0.67
C ASN A 122 10.10 14.95 -1.29
N VAL A 123 10.28 16.21 -1.70
CA VAL A 123 9.41 16.81 -2.71
C VAL A 123 9.70 16.08 -4.01
N GLY A 124 8.74 15.29 -4.46
CA GLY A 124 9.01 14.25 -5.43
C GLY A 124 8.97 14.72 -6.87
N ASP A 125 9.77 14.07 -7.70
CA ASP A 125 9.67 14.13 -9.14
C ASP A 125 8.66 13.09 -9.62
N PHE A 126 7.39 13.50 -9.69
CA PHE A 126 6.31 12.60 -10.10
C PHE A 126 6.47 12.12 -11.55
N SER A 127 7.26 12.82 -12.38
CA SER A 127 7.58 12.33 -13.74
C SER A 127 8.39 11.03 -13.70
N ASN A 128 9.11 10.80 -12.60
CA ASN A 128 9.84 9.57 -12.29
C ASN A 128 9.07 8.60 -11.40
N ASN A 129 7.74 8.76 -11.25
CA ASN A 129 6.91 7.83 -10.48
C ASN A 129 7.03 6.39 -11.02
N HIS A 130 7.22 5.42 -10.13
CA HIS A 130 7.24 4.01 -10.53
C HIS A 130 5.84 3.57 -11.01
N TRP A 131 5.76 2.94 -12.20
CA TRP A 131 4.49 2.59 -12.84
C TRP A 131 3.64 1.56 -12.06
N LEU A 132 4.31 0.80 -11.18
CA LEU A 132 3.69 -0.16 -10.25
C LEU A 132 3.18 0.47 -8.94
N ASN A 133 3.49 1.75 -8.65
CA ASN A 133 2.95 2.40 -7.47
C ASN A 133 1.43 2.51 -7.57
N THR A 134 0.77 2.13 -6.49
CA THR A 134 -0.66 2.34 -6.32
C THR A 134 -0.92 3.84 -6.16
N PRO A 135 -1.84 4.42 -6.95
CA PRO A 135 -2.21 5.82 -6.83
C PRO A 135 -2.52 6.21 -5.39
N GLY A 136 -1.95 7.32 -4.92
CA GLY A 136 -1.99 7.72 -3.52
C GLY A 136 -1.05 8.88 -3.25
N PRO A 137 -1.08 9.46 -2.05
CA PRO A 137 -0.16 10.54 -1.68
C PRO A 137 1.28 10.06 -1.60
N ILE A 138 1.51 8.85 -1.10
CA ILE A 138 2.85 8.28 -0.97
C ILE A 138 3.20 7.53 -2.24
N TYR A 139 4.39 7.74 -2.78
CA TYR A 139 4.90 6.97 -3.90
C TYR A 139 6.41 6.90 -3.84
N THR A 140 6.97 6.10 -4.73
CA THR A 140 8.41 6.02 -4.92
C THR A 140 8.82 6.41 -6.34
N THR A 141 10.06 6.87 -6.50
CA THR A 141 10.65 7.20 -7.81
C THR A 141 11.52 6.07 -8.34
N GLN A 142 11.62 5.93 -9.67
CA GLN A 142 12.36 4.84 -10.32
C GLN A 142 13.89 4.94 -10.16
N THR A 143 14.41 6.12 -9.81
CA THR A 143 15.84 6.41 -9.93
C THR A 143 16.67 6.15 -8.67
N LYS A 144 16.04 6.06 -7.49
CA LYS A 144 16.76 6.24 -6.21
C LYS A 144 16.13 5.55 -4.99
N ASN A 145 15.85 4.26 -5.05
CA ASN A 145 15.20 3.58 -3.92
C ASN A 145 15.48 2.07 -3.88
N ASN A 146 16.74 1.68 -3.77
CA ASN A 146 17.08 0.31 -3.42
C ASN A 146 16.98 0.13 -1.90
N ASP A 147 15.74 0.09 -1.40
CA ASP A 147 15.47 -0.04 0.03
C ASP A 147 14.99 -1.44 0.39
N ASN A 148 15.95 -2.28 0.79
CA ASN A 148 15.64 -3.60 1.34
C ASN A 148 15.04 -3.54 2.75
N ALA A 149 15.34 -2.49 3.53
CA ALA A 149 14.83 -2.34 4.88
C ALA A 149 13.32 -2.06 4.86
N GLY A 150 12.84 -1.23 3.94
CA GLY A 150 11.41 -0.93 3.80
C GLY A 150 10.58 -2.13 3.38
N LYS A 151 11.10 -2.99 2.51
CA LYS A 151 10.44 -4.26 2.15
C LYS A 151 10.25 -5.19 3.36
N LEU A 152 11.17 -5.15 4.32
CA LEU A 152 11.08 -5.94 5.56
C LEU A 152 10.13 -5.28 6.57
N LEU A 153 10.31 -3.99 6.81
CA LEU A 153 9.62 -3.24 7.87
C LEU A 153 8.17 -2.95 7.53
N ALA A 154 7.88 -2.68 6.25
CA ALA A 154 6.56 -2.36 5.73
C ALA A 154 6.13 -3.35 4.64
N SER A 155 6.38 -4.64 4.83
CA SER A 155 6.05 -5.72 3.89
C SER A 155 4.57 -5.74 3.43
N SER A 156 3.65 -5.21 4.23
CA SER A 156 2.24 -5.06 3.84
C SER A 156 1.96 -3.94 2.84
N ASN A 157 2.92 -3.05 2.60
CA ASN A 157 2.76 -1.83 1.80
C ASN A 157 3.85 -1.63 0.73
N ILE A 158 5.07 -2.11 1.02
CA ILE A 158 6.26 -1.94 0.20
C ILE A 158 6.70 -3.28 -0.38
N ALA A 159 6.83 -3.33 -1.70
CA ALA A 159 7.40 -4.44 -2.46
C ALA A 159 8.64 -3.98 -3.23
N GLY A 160 9.29 -4.90 -3.95
CA GLY A 160 10.36 -4.58 -4.89
C GLY A 160 10.02 -5.10 -6.29
N ASP A 161 10.58 -4.46 -7.32
CA ASP A 161 10.65 -5.03 -8.67
C ASP A 161 11.91 -5.90 -8.86
N GLU A 162 12.19 -6.29 -10.10
CA GLU A 162 13.39 -7.04 -10.50
C GLU A 162 14.71 -6.28 -10.32
N MET A 163 14.66 -4.95 -10.27
CA MET A 163 15.81 -4.06 -10.06
C MET A 163 15.99 -3.68 -8.58
N ASP A 164 15.21 -4.29 -7.69
CA ASP A 164 15.09 -3.98 -6.26
C ASP A 164 14.55 -2.58 -5.94
N VAL A 165 13.93 -1.90 -6.91
CA VAL A 165 13.28 -0.61 -6.72
C VAL A 165 12.06 -0.79 -5.82
N SER A 166 12.01 -0.04 -4.71
CA SER A 166 10.89 -0.09 -3.77
C SER A 166 9.61 0.45 -4.41
N ILE A 167 8.48 -0.21 -4.12
CA ILE A 167 7.17 0.12 -4.70
C ILE A 167 6.14 0.19 -3.59
N ILE A 168 5.38 1.29 -3.53
CA ILE A 168 4.19 1.39 -2.70
C ILE A 168 3.05 0.65 -3.40
N PHE A 169 2.91 -0.63 -3.12
CA PHE A 169 1.87 -1.44 -3.73
C PHE A 169 0.52 -1.31 -3.02
N LYS A 170 0.53 -0.87 -1.76
CA LYS A 170 -0.66 -0.61 -0.97
C LYS A 170 -0.43 0.63 -0.11
N GLN A 171 -1.31 1.61 -0.24
CA GLN A 171 -1.32 2.80 0.62
C GLN A 171 -1.72 2.38 2.04
N PRO A 172 -1.19 3.02 3.10
CA PRO A 172 -1.50 2.59 4.47
C PRO A 172 -2.99 2.83 4.82
N PHE A 173 -3.61 1.86 5.48
CA PHE A 173 -4.99 1.88 6.00
C PHE A 173 -5.07 1.82 7.52
N THR A 174 -3.96 1.49 8.19
CA THR A 174 -3.87 1.48 9.65
C THR A 174 -2.70 2.32 10.15
N GLN A 175 -2.76 2.76 11.41
CA GLN A 175 -1.65 3.50 12.02
C GLN A 175 -0.35 2.68 11.99
N GLN A 176 -0.45 1.36 12.19
CA GLN A 176 0.71 0.46 12.14
C GLN A 176 1.36 0.44 10.76
N GLU A 177 0.56 0.45 9.69
CA GLU A 177 1.08 0.53 8.31
C GLU A 177 1.74 1.89 8.05
N VAL A 178 1.18 2.99 8.57
CA VAL A 178 1.81 4.32 8.51
C VAL A 178 3.16 4.30 9.24
N ASP A 179 3.20 3.85 10.50
CA ASP A 179 4.42 3.80 11.31
C ASP A 179 5.50 2.93 10.65
N ALA A 180 5.10 1.81 10.03
CA ALA A 180 6.00 0.93 9.29
C ALA A 180 6.62 1.64 8.07
N ILE A 181 5.82 2.33 7.25
CA ILE A 181 6.33 3.10 6.11
C ILE A 181 7.25 4.23 6.59
N LEU A 182 6.89 4.93 7.65
CA LEU A 182 7.72 6.03 8.17
C LEU A 182 9.07 5.55 8.69
N LEU A 183 9.08 4.40 9.35
CA LEU A 183 10.32 3.77 9.78
C LEU A 183 11.17 3.36 8.57
N ALA A 184 10.55 2.80 7.53
CA ALA A 184 11.23 2.49 6.26
C ALA A 184 11.86 3.73 5.63
N VAL A 185 11.10 4.82 5.48
CA VAL A 185 11.55 6.10 4.91
C VAL A 185 12.70 6.69 5.75
N SER A 186 12.58 6.67 7.07
CA SER A 186 13.58 7.23 7.99
C SER A 186 14.93 6.50 7.91
N LEU A 187 14.93 5.19 7.69
CA LEU A 187 16.15 4.40 7.59
C LEU A 187 16.89 4.58 6.26
N ASN A 188 16.24 5.15 5.25
CA ASN A 188 16.80 5.38 3.92
C ASN A 188 17.07 6.85 3.63
N ASP A 189 17.18 7.68 4.69
CA ASP A 189 17.32 9.13 4.57
C ASP A 189 16.24 9.77 3.66
N GLY A 190 15.06 9.12 3.54
CA GLY A 190 13.97 9.54 2.67
C GLY A 190 14.20 9.33 1.17
N ASP A 191 15.31 8.71 0.75
CA ASP A 191 15.68 8.65 -0.67
C ASP A 191 14.65 7.88 -1.50
N GLY A 192 14.24 8.52 -2.60
CA GLY A 192 13.25 8.01 -3.54
C GLY A 192 11.82 7.83 -3.02
N PHE A 193 11.51 8.12 -1.75
CA PHE A 193 10.14 8.18 -1.24
C PHE A 193 9.60 9.61 -1.27
N CYS A 194 8.36 9.74 -1.75
CA CYS A 194 7.68 11.02 -1.94
C CYS A 194 6.26 10.92 -1.34
N ALA A 195 5.72 12.05 -0.89
CA ALA A 195 4.41 12.11 -0.23
C ALA A 195 3.47 13.19 -0.81
N ASP A 196 3.76 13.67 -2.02
CA ASP A 196 2.97 14.71 -2.69
C ASP A 196 2.15 14.21 -3.89
N GLY A 197 1.89 12.91 -3.95
CA GLY A 197 1.14 12.25 -5.03
C GLY A 197 -0.27 12.81 -5.26
N ASN A 198 -0.93 13.36 -4.23
CA ASN A 198 -2.24 14.01 -4.35
C ASN A 198 -2.24 15.20 -5.31
N LYS A 199 -1.08 15.83 -5.57
CA LYS A 199 -0.98 16.94 -6.52
C LYS A 199 -1.10 16.47 -7.98
N TYR A 200 -0.84 15.19 -8.23
CA TYR A 200 -0.65 14.66 -9.58
C TYR A 200 -1.73 13.64 -9.94
N TRP A 201 -2.09 12.77 -8.99
CA TRP A 201 -3.22 11.87 -9.17
C TRP A 201 -4.54 12.65 -9.18
N ASN A 202 -5.40 12.31 -10.14
CA ASN A 202 -6.71 12.94 -10.31
C ASN A 202 -7.73 11.95 -10.87
N LYS A 203 -8.98 12.40 -10.98
CA LYS A 203 -10.11 11.59 -11.48
C LYS A 203 -9.94 11.04 -12.89
N THR A 204 -8.99 11.53 -13.67
CA THR A 204 -8.71 11.05 -15.03
C THR A 204 -7.52 10.08 -15.04
N SER A 205 -6.42 10.45 -14.37
CA SER A 205 -5.21 9.63 -14.35
C SER A 205 -5.37 8.31 -13.57
N ILE A 206 -6.22 8.29 -12.54
CA ILE A 206 -6.44 7.08 -11.73
C ILE A 206 -7.18 6.00 -12.54
N PRO A 207 -8.32 6.27 -13.21
CA PRO A 207 -8.92 5.30 -14.12
C PRO A 207 -7.97 4.86 -15.24
N GLU A 208 -7.20 5.78 -15.83
CA GLU A 208 -6.20 5.41 -16.85
C GLU A 208 -5.16 4.44 -16.28
N TRP A 209 -4.65 4.71 -15.07
CA TRP A 209 -3.79 3.78 -14.37
C TRP A 209 -4.50 2.44 -14.17
N TRP A 210 -5.75 2.42 -13.69
CA TRP A 210 -6.53 1.20 -13.43
C TRP A 210 -6.74 0.32 -14.67
N THR A 211 -6.93 0.92 -15.86
CA THR A 211 -7.09 0.14 -17.11
C THR A 211 -5.87 -0.74 -17.45
N LYS A 212 -4.70 -0.44 -16.90
CA LYS A 212 -3.45 -1.19 -17.10
C LYS A 212 -3.23 -2.26 -16.01
N SER A 213 -4.24 -2.59 -15.21
CA SER A 213 -4.09 -3.51 -14.07
C SER A 213 -3.70 -4.92 -14.48
N GLU A 214 -4.21 -5.44 -15.59
CA GLU A 214 -3.85 -6.77 -16.10
C GLU A 214 -2.34 -6.90 -16.33
N ALA A 215 -1.73 -5.92 -17.01
CA ALA A 215 -0.28 -5.90 -17.23
C ALA A 215 0.53 -5.84 -15.92
N ARG A 216 0.03 -5.14 -14.89
CA ARG A 216 0.67 -5.13 -13.57
C ARG A 216 0.53 -6.48 -12.87
N ILE A 217 -0.63 -7.11 -12.97
CA ILE A 217 -0.88 -8.42 -12.36
C ILE A 217 0.00 -9.49 -13.02
N ASP A 218 0.11 -9.48 -14.34
CA ASP A 218 1.01 -10.39 -15.08
C ASP A 218 2.45 -10.24 -14.62
N PHE A 219 2.93 -9.00 -14.50
CA PHE A 219 4.25 -8.72 -13.95
C PHE A 219 4.42 -9.32 -12.54
N ILE A 220 3.48 -9.07 -11.64
CA ILE A 220 3.53 -9.55 -10.25
C ILE A 220 3.47 -11.09 -10.20
N ILE A 221 2.68 -11.72 -11.07
CA ILE A 221 2.57 -13.18 -11.17
C ILE A 221 3.88 -13.82 -11.63
N GLU A 222 4.52 -13.27 -12.66
CA GLU A 222 5.81 -13.79 -13.11
C GLU A 222 6.92 -13.56 -12.09
N ALA A 223 6.90 -12.42 -11.38
CA ALA A 223 7.79 -12.17 -10.25
C ALA A 223 7.55 -13.17 -9.10
N TYR A 224 6.28 -13.42 -8.74
CA TYR A 224 5.90 -14.36 -7.70
C TYR A 224 6.35 -15.79 -8.03
N LYS A 225 6.10 -16.23 -9.27
CA LYS A 225 6.54 -17.52 -9.79
C LYS A 225 8.06 -17.63 -9.77
N THR A 226 8.77 -16.66 -10.33
CA THR A 226 10.24 -16.65 -10.37
C THR A 226 10.82 -16.79 -8.97
N GLU A 227 10.34 -15.98 -8.02
CA GLU A 227 10.83 -16.02 -6.64
C GLU A 227 10.49 -17.34 -5.95
N LEU A 228 9.29 -17.89 -6.18
CA LEU A 228 8.89 -19.19 -5.64
C LEU A 228 9.76 -20.35 -6.14
N PHE A 229 10.22 -20.33 -7.39
CA PHE A 229 10.98 -21.43 -7.98
C PHE A 229 12.51 -21.26 -7.88
N THR A 230 13.01 -20.10 -7.47
CA THR A 230 14.46 -19.89 -7.32
C THR A 230 15.00 -20.73 -6.13
N PRO A 231 16.02 -21.58 -6.32
CA PRO A 231 16.55 -22.48 -5.27
C PRO A 231 17.18 -21.73 -4.11
N ILE A 232 16.95 -22.15 -2.85
CA ILE A 232 17.47 -21.44 -1.65
C ILE A 232 19.00 -21.22 -1.67
N SER A 233 19.77 -22.16 -2.24
CA SER A 233 21.24 -22.07 -2.35
C SER A 233 21.72 -20.93 -3.26
N SER A 234 20.87 -20.51 -4.19
CA SER A 234 21.09 -19.39 -5.11
C SER A 234 21.10 -18.03 -4.41
N HIS A 235 20.82 -18.00 -3.09
CA HIS A 235 20.46 -16.81 -2.34
C HIS A 235 21.58 -16.33 -1.40
N CYS A 236 22.65 -17.12 -1.25
CA CYS A 236 23.63 -16.96 -0.18
C CYS A 236 25.07 -16.67 -0.66
N THR A 237 25.30 -16.35 -1.93
CA THR A 237 26.66 -16.39 -2.50
C THR A 237 27.43 -15.06 -2.49
N SER A 238 26.86 -13.94 -2.03
CA SER A 238 27.60 -12.67 -1.94
C SER A 238 27.53 -12.01 -0.56
N LYS A 239 28.65 -11.40 -0.16
CA LYS A 239 28.81 -10.66 1.11
C LYS A 239 27.91 -9.41 1.23
N THR A 240 27.26 -9.02 0.14
CA THR A 240 26.23 -7.97 0.06
C THR A 240 24.88 -8.66 -0.06
N GLN A 241 24.39 -9.20 1.05
CA GLN A 241 23.17 -9.99 1.09
C GLN A 241 21.96 -9.08 0.81
N LYS A 242 21.58 -8.95 -0.46
CA LYS A 242 20.31 -8.33 -0.85
C LYS A 242 19.18 -9.17 -0.25
N GLN A 243 18.48 -8.62 0.74
CA GLN A 243 17.30 -9.28 1.28
C GLN A 243 16.25 -9.37 0.17
N ARG A 244 15.78 -10.58 -0.07
CA ARG A 244 14.80 -10.88 -1.10
C ARG A 244 13.46 -10.20 -0.81
N PRO A 245 12.70 -9.79 -1.83
CA PRO A 245 11.26 -9.71 -1.66
C PRO A 245 10.76 -11.11 -1.29
N VAL A 246 10.18 -11.24 -0.09
CA VAL A 246 9.62 -12.52 0.37
C VAL A 246 8.45 -12.88 -0.57
N PRO A 247 8.31 -14.14 -1.05
CA PRO A 247 7.15 -14.55 -1.86
C PRO A 247 5.79 -14.09 -1.29
N LYS A 248 5.72 -13.94 0.03
CA LYS A 248 4.58 -13.38 0.77
C LYS A 248 4.19 -11.96 0.33
N ASN A 249 5.13 -11.09 -0.05
CA ASN A 249 4.81 -9.74 -0.56
C ASN A 249 4.02 -9.81 -1.86
N TYR A 250 4.45 -10.63 -2.83
CA TYR A 250 3.70 -10.77 -4.08
C TYR A 250 2.31 -11.36 -3.85
N LYS A 251 2.18 -12.32 -2.91
CA LYS A 251 0.87 -12.80 -2.49
C LYS A 251 -0.02 -11.68 -1.95
N LEU A 252 0.48 -10.88 -1.00
CA LEU A 252 -0.26 -9.77 -0.39
C LEU A 252 -0.65 -8.71 -1.44
N TRP A 253 0.26 -8.43 -2.37
CA TRP A 253 0.02 -7.50 -3.46
C TRP A 253 -1.11 -7.98 -4.39
N LEU A 254 -1.08 -9.26 -4.77
CA LEU A 254 -2.15 -9.84 -5.59
C LEU A 254 -3.48 -9.95 -4.84
N ASP A 255 -3.45 -10.23 -3.53
CA ASP A 255 -4.66 -10.19 -2.68
C ASP A 255 -5.25 -8.77 -2.67
N PHE A 256 -4.40 -7.74 -2.55
CA PHE A 256 -4.84 -6.35 -2.60
C PHE A 256 -5.51 -6.01 -3.95
N TYR A 257 -4.93 -6.41 -5.09
CA TYR A 257 -5.57 -6.26 -6.40
C TYR A 257 -6.94 -6.94 -6.48
N ARG A 258 -7.03 -8.18 -6.00
CA ARG A 258 -8.23 -9.00 -6.12
C ARG A 258 -9.40 -8.50 -5.26
N TYR A 259 -9.12 -7.96 -4.07
CA TYR A 259 -10.17 -7.73 -3.08
C TYR A 259 -10.37 -6.27 -2.66
N GLU A 260 -9.33 -5.43 -2.75
CA GLU A 260 -9.32 -4.12 -2.09
C GLU A 260 -9.04 -2.95 -3.04
N MET A 261 -8.19 -3.15 -4.06
CA MET A 261 -7.66 -2.08 -4.92
C MET A 261 -8.75 -1.23 -5.57
N LYS A 262 -9.77 -1.85 -6.17
CA LYS A 262 -10.87 -1.12 -6.83
C LYS A 262 -11.54 -0.15 -5.85
N LYS A 263 -11.99 -0.65 -4.71
CA LYS A 263 -12.68 0.12 -3.66
C LYS A 263 -11.80 1.23 -3.12
N TYR A 264 -10.51 0.93 -2.93
CA TYR A 264 -9.53 1.91 -2.51
C TYR A 264 -9.43 3.07 -3.51
N LEU A 265 -9.28 2.78 -4.80
CA LEU A 265 -9.14 3.82 -5.83
C LEU A 265 -10.41 4.66 -5.98
N GLU A 266 -11.59 4.05 -5.93
CA GLU A 266 -12.87 4.77 -5.96
C GLU A 266 -13.03 5.70 -4.75
N TRP A 267 -12.70 5.22 -3.55
CA TRP A 267 -12.66 6.05 -2.34
C TRP A 267 -11.63 7.19 -2.47
N TYR A 268 -10.45 6.89 -3.02
CA TYR A 268 -9.38 7.88 -3.17
C TYR A 268 -9.77 8.99 -4.16
N ILE A 269 -10.41 8.65 -5.29
CA ILE A 269 -10.98 9.63 -6.23
C ILE A 269 -12.04 10.49 -5.55
N LEU A 270 -12.94 9.87 -4.78
CA LEU A 270 -13.96 10.60 -4.02
C LEU A 270 -13.32 11.61 -3.06
N LYS A 271 -12.22 11.25 -2.40
CA LYS A 271 -11.52 12.17 -1.49
C LYS A 271 -10.78 13.29 -2.21
N LEU A 272 -10.20 13.02 -3.37
CA LEU A 272 -9.47 14.04 -4.15
C LEU A 272 -10.39 15.10 -4.75
N ASP A 273 -11.53 14.70 -5.31
CA ASP A 273 -12.34 15.57 -6.17
C ASP A 273 -13.85 15.55 -5.82
N ASN A 274 -14.20 15.03 -4.64
CA ASN A 274 -15.59 14.88 -4.19
C ASN A 274 -16.51 14.21 -5.24
N THR A 275 -15.93 13.37 -6.09
CA THR A 275 -16.60 12.76 -7.24
C THR A 275 -16.73 11.27 -7.01
N VAL A 276 -17.97 10.77 -7.10
CA VAL A 276 -18.24 9.33 -7.09
C VAL A 276 -17.92 8.76 -8.46
N VAL A 277 -16.99 7.83 -8.51
CA VAL A 277 -16.63 7.07 -9.72
C VAL A 277 -16.83 5.59 -9.43
N GLU A 278 -17.35 4.87 -10.42
CA GLU A 278 -17.38 3.41 -10.42
C GLU A 278 -16.36 2.92 -11.47
N LEU A 279 -15.31 2.26 -11.01
CA LEU A 279 -14.31 1.67 -11.87
C LEU A 279 -14.83 0.34 -12.44
N PRO A 280 -14.43 -0.05 -13.67
CA PRO A 280 -14.79 -1.35 -14.22
C PRO A 280 -14.27 -2.47 -13.33
N GLU A 281 -15.04 -3.56 -13.25
CA GLU A 281 -14.60 -4.77 -12.56
C GLU A 281 -13.33 -5.33 -13.19
N LEU A 282 -12.41 -5.79 -12.33
CA LEU A 282 -11.18 -6.42 -12.76
C LEU A 282 -11.43 -7.89 -13.09
N THR A 283 -11.55 -8.20 -14.37
CA THR A 283 -11.63 -9.59 -14.84
C THR A 283 -10.23 -10.13 -15.09
N PHE A 284 -9.77 -11.05 -14.24
CA PHE A 284 -8.47 -11.70 -14.36
C PHE A 284 -8.58 -13.19 -14.00
N ASP A 285 -7.82 -14.06 -14.67
CA ASP A 285 -7.76 -15.48 -14.33
C ASP A 285 -6.86 -15.72 -13.10
N TRP A 286 -7.50 -15.82 -11.94
CA TRP A 286 -6.82 -16.02 -10.67
C TRP A 286 -6.35 -17.47 -10.43
N CYS A 287 -6.61 -18.42 -11.34
CA CYS A 287 -6.22 -19.82 -11.17
C CYS A 287 -4.71 -19.98 -11.01
N LEU A 288 -3.89 -19.20 -11.72
CA LEU A 288 -2.44 -19.27 -11.60
C LEU A 288 -1.98 -18.80 -10.21
N LYS A 289 -2.50 -17.68 -9.71
CA LYS A 289 -2.24 -17.21 -8.34
C LYS A 289 -2.56 -18.29 -7.31
N GLU A 290 -3.72 -18.93 -7.43
CA GLU A 290 -4.16 -19.95 -6.48
C GLU A 290 -3.25 -21.19 -6.47
N LYS A 291 -2.68 -21.55 -7.62
CA LYS A 291 -1.64 -22.59 -7.70
C LYS A 291 -0.35 -22.15 -7.00
N LEU A 292 0.10 -20.92 -7.21
CA LEU A 292 1.30 -20.37 -6.57
C LEU A 292 1.13 -20.29 -5.04
N ASP A 293 -0.04 -19.87 -4.54
CA ASP A 293 -0.34 -19.83 -3.11
C ASP A 293 -0.30 -21.22 -2.46
N LYS A 294 -0.80 -22.25 -3.16
CA LYS A 294 -0.68 -23.64 -2.69
C LYS A 294 0.78 -24.07 -2.56
N ILE A 295 1.61 -23.76 -3.56
CA ILE A 295 3.05 -24.08 -3.53
C ILE A 295 3.75 -23.34 -2.38
N LEU A 296 3.46 -22.05 -2.19
CA LEU A 296 4.00 -21.26 -1.08
C LEU A 296 3.68 -21.90 0.27
N ASN A 297 2.42 -22.28 0.48
CA ASN A 297 1.97 -22.92 1.72
C ASN A 297 2.65 -24.27 1.95
N THR A 298 2.80 -25.11 0.91
CA THR A 298 3.50 -26.40 1.04
C THR A 298 4.97 -26.22 1.38
N LYS A 299 5.67 -25.27 0.74
CA LYS A 299 7.08 -24.97 1.05
C LYS A 299 7.26 -24.48 2.48
N PHE A 300 6.37 -23.62 2.95
CA PHE A 300 6.42 -23.11 4.32
C PHE A 300 6.29 -24.24 5.34
N LEU A 301 5.32 -25.15 5.14
CA LEU A 301 5.14 -26.32 6.01
C LEU A 301 6.36 -27.26 6.02
N SER A 302 7.01 -27.44 4.87
CA SER A 302 8.22 -28.28 4.79
C SER A 302 9.45 -27.70 5.49
N SER A 303 9.49 -26.38 5.72
CA SER A 303 10.61 -25.71 6.39
C SER A 303 10.53 -25.68 7.91
N VAL A 304 9.37 -26.03 8.48
CA VAL A 304 9.12 -26.03 9.93
C VAL A 304 9.36 -27.41 10.56
N ASN A 305 9.40 -28.47 9.74
CA ASN A 305 9.67 -29.85 10.15
C ASN A 305 11.13 -30.21 9.91
#